data_AF-A0AAE4VKE7-F1
#
_entry.id   AF-A0AAE4VKE7-F1
#
_cell.length_a   1.000
_cell.length_b   1.000
_cell.length_c   1.000
_cell.angle_alpha   90.00
_cell.angle_beta   90.00
_cell.angle_gamma   90.00
#
_symmetry.space_group_name_H-M   'P 1'
#
loop_
_entity.id
_entity.type
_entity.pdbx_description
1 polymer ?
#
loop_
_entity_poly.entity_id
_entity_poly.type
_entity_poly.pdbx_seq_one_letter_code
_entity_poly.pdbx_strand_id
1 'polypeptide(L)'
;MIIKIWKKLIIFFFIIFFSLYLKYISTYSNNITETTNQNESIINKKINHLFEINKSKNNKEKTHNIIEVDTLNIINSMIYNNKIIAVPFSTPLQNSQINELKSILPSLNKIYNNYDYNNLISKDTIIHSHSESEILSYMQLPEIKFLWSFRGGYGSARLLNNKDILKIKNFSSKKTDNLVNFNNNNKKVIIGFSDVTYIMIATYQLFGWHNIHGDCLYQIVQSGEEKNPMNIKNIVNLLSGKVKKIYIPKIIPIGNISTKMKDNLNISGKMTGGNLEIIISTIGTPYEIKTDNHILMLEDTNINSYRFARNLNHMIQAGKFNNVLAVVFGTVNDKNNLDSSCFEKIIDEFAEWANFPVYKTISFGHEYNNYPWIYGADAIIEKEQNSNMQIKVNVPSLFLK
;
A
#
# COMPACT_ATOMS: atom_id res chain seq x y z
N MET A 1 24.82 67.16 -16.08
CA MET A 1 25.61 66.73 -14.89
C MET A 1 24.74 66.06 -13.82
N ILE A 2 23.58 66.64 -13.48
CA ILE A 2 22.65 66.17 -12.42
C ILE A 2 22.10 64.74 -12.67
N ILE A 3 21.75 64.38 -13.91
CA ILE A 3 21.20 63.05 -14.27
C ILE A 3 22.22 61.90 -14.06
N LYS A 4 23.52 62.16 -14.27
CA LYS A 4 24.58 61.15 -14.04
C LYS A 4 24.78 60.87 -12.54
N ILE A 5 24.58 61.87 -11.69
CA ILE A 5 24.67 61.75 -10.23
C ILE A 5 23.48 60.95 -9.69
N TRP A 6 22.27 61.22 -10.19
CA TRP A 6 21.07 60.47 -9.82
C TRP A 6 21.12 58.99 -10.23
N LYS A 7 21.62 58.66 -11.42
CA LYS A 7 21.82 57.25 -11.83
C LYS A 7 22.82 56.51 -10.94
N LYS A 8 23.92 57.16 -10.52
CA LYS A 8 24.89 56.56 -9.59
C LYS A 8 24.31 56.34 -8.20
N LEU A 9 23.50 57.28 -7.70
CA LEU A 9 22.81 57.14 -6.41
C LEU A 9 21.80 55.99 -6.42
N ILE A 10 21.00 55.86 -7.49
CA ILE A 10 20.02 54.77 -7.61
C ILE A 10 20.71 53.40 -7.64
N ILE A 11 21.79 53.27 -8.43
CA ILE A 11 22.57 52.03 -8.49
C ILE A 11 23.20 51.71 -7.13
N PHE A 12 23.72 52.71 -6.43
CA PHE A 12 24.30 52.54 -5.09
C PHE A 12 23.26 52.07 -4.06
N PHE A 13 22.06 52.66 -4.07
CA PHE A 13 20.94 52.22 -3.23
C PHE A 13 20.48 50.80 -3.58
N PHE A 14 20.44 50.44 -4.86
CA PHE A 14 20.08 49.09 -5.30
C PHE A 14 21.09 48.03 -4.82
N ILE A 15 22.39 48.33 -4.87
CA ILE A 15 23.45 47.43 -4.41
C ILE A 15 23.36 47.24 -2.88
N ILE A 16 23.11 48.30 -2.12
CA ILE A 16 22.93 48.22 -0.66
C ILE A 16 21.69 47.39 -0.33
N PHE A 17 20.57 47.65 -1.00
CA PHE A 17 19.32 46.93 -0.74
C PHE A 17 19.43 45.44 -1.11
N PHE A 18 20.09 45.13 -2.23
CA PHE A 18 20.32 43.75 -2.66
C PHE A 18 21.28 43.01 -1.71
N SER A 19 22.32 43.68 -1.22
CA SER A 19 23.25 43.13 -0.22
C SER A 19 22.55 42.84 1.11
N LEU A 20 21.70 43.76 1.59
CA LEU A 20 20.90 43.56 2.80
C LEU A 20 19.87 42.43 2.62
N TYR A 21 19.26 42.32 1.44
CA TYR A 21 18.31 41.26 1.12
C TYR A 21 18.99 39.88 1.04
N LEU A 22 20.17 39.77 0.43
CA LEU A 22 20.94 38.53 0.43
C LEU A 22 21.41 38.13 1.85
N LYS A 23 21.79 39.11 2.67
CA LYS A 23 22.15 38.87 4.07
C LYS A 23 20.92 38.42 4.89
N TYR A 24 19.75 38.98 4.62
CA TYR A 24 18.48 38.55 5.22
C TYR A 24 18.12 37.11 4.81
N ILE A 25 18.21 36.76 3.52
CA ILE A 25 17.97 35.39 3.04
C ILE A 25 18.97 34.41 3.64
N SER A 26 20.26 34.75 3.70
CA SER A 26 21.29 33.88 4.31
C SER A 26 21.03 33.66 5.80
N THR A 27 20.64 34.70 6.53
CA THR A 27 20.33 34.60 7.97
C THR A 27 19.04 33.78 8.19
N TYR A 28 18.03 33.97 7.34
CA TYR A 28 16.76 33.23 7.38
C TYR A 28 16.93 31.75 7.00
N SER A 29 17.73 31.47 5.97
CA SER A 29 18.17 30.14 5.55
C SER A 29 18.89 29.40 6.68
N ASN A 30 19.88 30.06 7.30
CA ASN A 30 20.64 29.47 8.39
C ASN A 30 19.77 29.19 9.63
N ASN A 31 18.85 30.10 9.96
CA ASN A 31 17.88 29.90 11.04
C ASN A 31 16.90 28.75 10.74
N ILE A 32 16.48 28.57 9.48
CA ILE A 32 15.65 27.41 9.08
C ILE A 32 16.45 26.12 9.21
N THR A 33 17.70 26.07 8.74
CA THR A 33 18.55 24.87 8.84
C THR A 33 18.91 24.52 10.29
N GLU A 34 19.17 25.52 11.14
CA GLU A 34 19.43 25.31 12.57
C GLU A 34 18.18 24.87 13.31
N THR A 35 17.01 25.45 13.02
CA THR A 35 15.75 25.01 13.61
C THR A 35 15.32 23.63 13.10
N THR A 36 15.56 23.26 11.84
CA THR A 36 15.32 21.89 11.36
C THR A 36 16.26 20.88 12.01
N ASN A 37 17.55 21.19 12.15
CA ASN A 37 18.52 20.30 12.80
C ASN A 37 18.30 20.18 14.31
N GLN A 38 17.93 21.27 14.98
CA GLN A 38 17.53 21.24 16.40
C GLN A 38 16.21 20.48 16.58
N ASN A 39 15.24 20.65 15.68
CA ASN A 39 13.97 19.92 15.74
C ASN A 39 14.15 18.42 15.43
N GLU A 40 14.98 18.03 14.46
CA GLU A 40 15.34 16.63 14.22
C GLU A 40 16.08 16.04 15.42
N SER A 41 17.00 16.78 16.04
CA SER A 41 17.69 16.36 17.27
C SER A 41 16.73 16.18 18.45
N ILE A 42 15.75 17.07 18.61
CA ILE A 42 14.72 17.00 19.66
C ILE A 42 13.74 15.85 19.39
N ILE A 43 13.33 15.63 18.13
CA ILE A 43 12.49 14.51 17.71
C ILE A 43 13.22 13.20 17.95
N ASN A 44 14.48 13.08 17.52
CA ASN A 44 15.32 11.89 17.75
C ASN A 44 15.54 11.64 19.25
N LYS A 45 15.76 12.69 20.07
CA LYS A 45 15.84 12.55 21.53
C LYS A 45 14.53 12.09 22.15
N LYS A 46 13.38 12.62 21.72
CA LYS A 46 12.05 12.19 22.21
C LYS A 46 11.73 10.77 21.79
N ILE A 47 12.06 10.37 20.57
CA ILE A 47 11.90 9.00 20.07
C ILE A 47 12.77 8.05 20.90
N ASN A 48 14.07 8.35 21.06
CA ASN A 48 14.98 7.53 21.87
C ASN A 48 14.53 7.42 23.34
N HIS A 49 14.01 8.50 23.93
CA HIS A 49 13.48 8.50 25.29
C HIS A 49 12.18 7.67 25.42
N LEU A 50 11.30 7.69 24.42
CA LEU A 50 10.11 6.84 24.38
C LEU A 50 10.48 5.37 24.19
N PHE A 51 11.51 5.09 23.39
CA PHE A 51 12.09 3.75 23.25
C PHE A 51 12.68 3.23 24.57
N GLU A 52 13.42 4.06 25.31
CA GLU A 52 13.96 3.71 26.64
C GLU A 52 12.86 3.43 27.66
N ILE A 53 11.78 4.23 27.67
CA ILE A 53 10.60 3.99 28.54
C ILE A 53 9.89 2.67 28.18
N ASN A 54 9.77 2.35 26.88
CA ASN A 54 9.18 1.08 26.46
C ASN A 54 10.09 -0.11 26.78
N LYS A 55 11.41 0.08 26.75
CA LYS A 55 12.40 -0.92 27.16
C LYS A 55 12.37 -1.15 28.68
N SER A 56 12.15 -0.12 29.49
CA SER A 56 12.10 -0.23 30.95
C SER A 56 10.76 -0.77 31.48
N LYS A 57 9.66 -0.65 30.72
CA LYS A 57 8.37 -1.25 31.07
C LYS A 57 8.30 -2.76 30.80
N ASN A 58 9.17 -3.27 29.92
CA ASN A 58 9.25 -4.70 29.59
C ASN A 58 10.42 -5.37 30.33
N ASN A 59 10.22 -5.62 31.63
CA ASN A 59 11.05 -6.57 32.37
C ASN A 59 10.71 -8.01 31.91
N LYS A 60 11.31 -8.42 30.79
CA LYS A 60 11.74 -9.80 30.46
C LYS A 60 12.43 -9.80 29.10
N GLU A 61 13.60 -10.42 29.06
CA GLU A 61 14.44 -10.67 27.88
C GLU A 61 13.64 -11.20 26.68
N LYS A 62 13.33 -10.32 25.73
CA LYS A 62 13.06 -10.66 24.34
C LYS A 62 13.44 -9.43 23.51
N THR A 63 14.54 -9.51 22.79
CA THR A 63 14.87 -8.57 21.72
C THR A 63 13.83 -8.74 20.62
N HIS A 64 12.69 -8.08 20.76
CA HIS A 64 11.63 -8.05 19.76
C HIS A 64 12.14 -7.26 18.55
N ASN A 65 12.10 -7.87 17.37
CA ASN A 65 12.38 -7.20 16.11
C ASN A 65 11.33 -6.11 15.91
N ILE A 66 11.65 -4.86 16.25
CA ILE A 66 10.82 -3.69 16.00
C ILE A 66 11.19 -3.13 14.61
N ILE A 67 10.27 -2.43 13.96
CA ILE A 67 10.58 -1.71 12.70
C ILE A 67 11.77 -0.78 12.92
N GLU A 68 12.74 -0.84 12.01
CA GLU A 68 13.94 0.00 12.06
C GLU A 68 13.57 1.50 12.08
N VAL A 69 14.26 2.28 12.92
CA VAL A 69 14.03 3.72 13.09
C VAL A 69 14.11 4.47 11.75
N ASP A 70 15.05 4.11 10.88
CA ASP A 70 15.18 4.71 9.55
C ASP A 70 13.95 4.49 8.67
N THR A 71 13.30 3.32 8.79
CA THR A 71 12.06 3.02 8.07
C THR A 71 10.94 3.94 8.56
N LEU A 72 10.81 4.12 9.89
CA LEU A 72 9.82 5.03 10.49
C LEU A 72 10.09 6.50 10.12
N ASN A 73 11.36 6.91 10.10
CA ASN A 73 11.76 8.26 9.71
C ASN A 73 11.41 8.57 8.25
N ILE A 74 11.59 7.60 7.33
CA ILE A 74 11.18 7.75 5.93
C ILE A 74 9.66 7.91 5.84
N ILE A 75 8.88 7.08 6.54
CA ILE A 75 7.41 7.19 6.55
C ILE A 75 6.99 8.57 7.08
N ASN A 76 7.57 9.01 8.21
CA ASN A 76 7.30 10.33 8.78
C ASN A 76 7.61 11.47 7.81
N SER A 77 8.76 11.41 7.14
CA SER A 77 9.15 12.41 6.15
C SER A 77 8.21 12.43 4.94
N MET A 78 7.81 11.27 4.44
CA MET A 78 6.88 11.16 3.31
C MET A 78 5.48 11.68 3.66
N ILE A 79 4.99 11.42 4.87
CA ILE A 79 3.72 11.97 5.38
C ILE A 79 3.85 13.49 5.54
N TYR A 80 4.92 13.96 6.19
CA TYR A 80 5.15 15.39 6.41
C TYR A 80 5.24 16.16 5.08
N ASN A 81 5.80 15.55 4.03
CA ASN A 81 5.91 16.15 2.71
C ASN A 81 4.69 15.88 1.79
N ASN A 82 3.56 15.40 2.35
CA ASN A 82 2.31 15.09 1.63
C ASN A 82 2.48 14.07 0.47
N LYS A 83 3.54 13.25 0.46
CA LYS A 83 3.71 12.17 -0.51
C LYS A 83 2.84 10.96 -0.18
N ILE A 84 2.75 10.63 1.12
CA ILE A 84 1.86 9.61 1.66
C ILE A 84 0.70 10.30 2.37
N ILE A 85 -0.51 9.78 2.17
CA ILE A 85 -1.63 10.02 3.07
C ILE A 85 -2.15 8.68 3.61
N ALA A 86 -2.42 8.63 4.91
CA ALA A 86 -3.08 7.50 5.54
C ALA A 86 -4.60 7.62 5.31
N VAL A 87 -5.28 6.55 4.92
CA VAL A 87 -6.69 6.60 4.47
C VAL A 87 -7.52 5.47 5.11
N PRO A 88 -8.74 5.75 5.60
CA PRO A 88 -9.64 4.72 6.12
C PRO A 88 -10.47 4.12 4.98
N PHE A 89 -9.86 3.36 4.07
CA PHE A 89 -10.60 2.72 2.97
C PHE A 89 -11.66 1.70 3.44
N SER A 90 -11.46 1.15 4.64
CA SER A 90 -12.28 0.11 5.25
C SER A 90 -12.72 0.58 6.65
N THR A 91 -12.77 -0.32 7.62
CA THR A 91 -13.08 -0.02 9.02
C THR A 91 -12.14 1.06 9.59
N PRO A 92 -12.65 2.14 10.20
CA PRO A 92 -11.82 3.15 10.83
C PRO A 92 -11.07 2.61 12.05
N LEU A 93 -9.95 3.27 12.41
CA LEU A 93 -9.27 3.00 13.67
C LEU A 93 -9.98 3.71 14.82
N GLN A 94 -9.93 3.11 16.02
CA GLN A 94 -10.39 3.77 17.24
C GLN A 94 -9.39 4.86 17.68
N ASN A 95 -9.84 5.82 18.48
CA ASN A 95 -8.99 6.92 18.96
C ASN A 95 -7.73 6.44 19.70
N SER A 96 -7.84 5.35 20.49
CA SER A 96 -6.70 4.72 21.17
C SER A 96 -5.65 4.24 20.17
N GLN A 97 -6.08 3.54 19.12
CA GLN A 97 -5.23 3.01 18.05
C GLN A 97 -4.57 4.14 17.24
N ILE A 98 -5.30 5.22 17.00
CA ILE A 98 -4.77 6.41 16.33
C ILE A 98 -3.69 7.09 17.18
N ASN A 99 -3.94 7.24 18.49
CA ASN A 99 -2.96 7.85 19.40
C ASN A 99 -1.69 7.01 19.52
N GLU A 100 -1.84 5.68 19.56
CA GLU A 100 -0.73 4.74 19.50
C GLU A 100 0.08 4.93 18.22
N LEU A 101 -0.58 4.95 17.06
CA LEU A 101 0.10 5.15 15.78
C LEU A 101 0.78 6.54 15.69
N LYS A 102 0.15 7.60 16.21
CA LYS A 102 0.74 8.95 16.30
C LYS A 102 1.97 9.02 17.19
N SER A 103 2.06 8.16 18.21
CA SER A 103 3.24 8.11 19.08
C SER A 103 4.49 7.62 18.33
N ILE A 104 4.30 6.76 17.32
CA ILE A 104 5.36 6.21 16.46
C ILE A 104 5.55 7.06 15.20
N LEU A 105 4.47 7.61 14.65
CA LEU A 105 4.47 8.47 13.47
C LEU A 105 3.90 9.87 13.79
N PRO A 106 4.66 10.75 14.48
CA PRO A 106 4.18 12.08 14.88
C PRO A 106 3.75 12.97 13.71
N SER A 107 4.28 12.73 12.51
CA SER A 107 3.89 13.43 11.27
C SER A 107 2.41 13.27 10.93
N LEU A 108 1.74 12.21 11.42
CA LEU A 108 0.30 12.05 11.28
C LEU A 108 -0.46 13.23 11.91
N ASN A 109 0.08 13.92 12.91
CA ASN A 109 -0.55 15.13 13.45
C ASN A 109 -0.74 16.23 12.39
N LYS A 110 0.13 16.30 11.37
CA LYS A 110 -0.08 17.22 10.23
C LYS A 110 -1.35 16.88 9.47
N ILE A 111 -1.61 15.58 9.29
CA ILE A 111 -2.84 15.10 8.65
C ILE A 111 -4.03 15.38 9.58
N TYR A 112 -3.95 15.05 10.87
CA TYR A 112 -5.06 15.20 11.82
C TYR A 112 -5.39 16.65 12.20
N ASN A 113 -4.44 17.59 12.07
CA ASN A 113 -4.67 19.00 12.42
C ASN A 113 -5.03 19.86 11.20
N ASN A 114 -4.52 19.54 10.00
CA ASN A 114 -4.79 20.31 8.78
C ASN A 114 -5.93 19.74 7.94
N TYR A 115 -6.26 18.46 8.11
CA TYR A 115 -7.42 17.81 7.52
C TYR A 115 -8.29 17.34 8.67
N ASP A 116 -9.58 17.66 8.66
CA ASP A 116 -10.49 17.37 9.76
C ASP A 116 -10.83 15.87 9.80
N TYR A 117 -9.85 15.06 10.17
CA TYR A 117 -9.95 13.62 10.34
C TYR A 117 -10.84 13.24 11.53
N ASN A 118 -11.13 14.17 12.44
CA ASN A 118 -12.07 13.95 13.53
C ASN A 118 -13.52 13.84 13.01
N ASN A 119 -13.82 14.40 11.82
CA ASN A 119 -15.08 14.16 11.11
C ASN A 119 -15.09 12.86 10.29
N LEU A 120 -13.92 12.27 9.99
CA LEU A 120 -13.81 10.98 9.29
C LEU A 120 -14.13 9.80 10.23
N ILE A 121 -13.98 9.95 11.55
CA ILE A 121 -14.46 8.95 12.52
C ILE A 121 -15.92 9.29 12.83
N SER A 122 -16.86 8.74 12.05
CA SER A 122 -18.28 9.02 12.31
C SER A 122 -18.65 8.53 13.72
N LYS A 123 -19.20 9.43 14.54
CA LYS A 123 -19.69 9.10 15.89
C LYS A 123 -20.92 8.19 15.87
N ASP A 124 -21.59 8.04 14.73
CA ASP A 124 -22.95 7.48 14.67
C ASP A 124 -23.20 6.40 13.61
N THR A 125 -22.17 5.83 12.96
CA THR A 125 -22.39 4.60 12.17
C THR A 125 -21.41 3.51 12.54
N ILE A 126 -21.96 2.36 12.96
CA ILE A 126 -21.25 1.14 13.39
C ILE A 126 -20.29 0.59 12.30
N ILE A 127 -20.28 1.16 11.09
CA ILE A 127 -19.75 0.51 9.89
C ILE A 127 -18.83 1.43 9.05
N HIS A 128 -18.72 2.75 9.27
CA HIS A 128 -18.03 3.65 8.31
C HIS A 128 -17.22 4.82 8.88
N SER A 129 -16.19 5.20 8.12
CA SER A 129 -15.75 6.60 7.98
C SER A 129 -16.59 7.27 6.86
N HIS A 130 -17.20 8.43 7.08
CA HIS A 130 -17.74 9.26 5.96
C HIS A 130 -16.59 10.10 5.39
N SER A 131 -16.52 10.64 4.16
CA SER A 131 -17.40 10.63 2.98
C SER A 131 -16.61 10.09 1.78
N GLU A 132 -17.23 9.32 0.88
CA GLU A 132 -16.63 8.89 -0.39
C GLU A 132 -15.95 10.06 -1.12
N SER A 133 -16.55 11.25 -1.05
CA SER A 133 -16.02 12.50 -1.61
C SER A 133 -14.66 12.93 -1.08
N GLU A 134 -14.33 12.70 0.19
CA GLU A 134 -13.06 13.13 0.77
C GLU A 134 -11.91 12.22 0.35
N ILE A 135 -12.11 10.89 0.41
CA ILE A 135 -11.12 9.92 -0.08
C ILE A 135 -10.83 10.16 -1.56
N LEU A 136 -11.88 10.43 -2.35
CA LEU A 136 -11.75 10.77 -3.77
C LEU A 136 -11.05 12.12 -3.99
N SER A 137 -11.16 13.08 -3.07
CA SER A 137 -10.43 14.35 -3.16
C SER A 137 -8.91 14.14 -3.01
N TYR A 138 -8.46 13.25 -2.11
CA TYR A 138 -7.05 12.92 -1.95
C TYR A 138 -6.46 12.23 -3.20
N MET A 139 -7.28 11.44 -3.89
CA MET A 139 -6.90 10.86 -5.18
C MET A 139 -6.64 11.91 -6.26
N GLN A 140 -7.17 13.14 -6.12
CA GLN A 140 -6.99 14.21 -7.10
C GLN A 140 -5.75 15.08 -6.81
N LEU A 141 -5.31 15.15 -5.55
CA LEU A 141 -4.19 16.00 -5.12
C LEU A 141 -2.85 15.55 -5.72
N PRO A 142 -2.17 16.35 -6.57
CA PRO A 142 -1.00 15.91 -7.34
C PRO A 142 0.22 15.52 -6.49
N GLU A 143 0.38 16.13 -5.33
CA GLU A 143 1.44 15.90 -4.36
C GLU A 143 1.34 14.53 -3.67
N ILE A 144 0.12 14.05 -3.45
CA ILE A 144 -0.14 12.72 -2.86
C ILE A 144 0.16 11.66 -3.92
N LYS A 145 1.12 10.79 -3.68
CA LYS A 145 1.43 9.66 -4.58
C LYS A 145 0.92 8.33 -4.03
N PHE A 146 0.92 8.20 -2.71
CA PHE A 146 0.63 6.95 -2.01
C PHE A 146 -0.54 7.15 -1.06
N LEU A 147 -1.58 6.34 -1.20
CA LEU A 147 -2.71 6.27 -0.28
C LEU A 147 -2.57 4.96 0.52
N TRP A 148 -2.10 5.07 1.75
CA TRP A 148 -1.84 3.91 2.61
C TRP A 148 -3.04 3.65 3.51
N SER A 149 -3.69 2.50 3.33
CA SER A 149 -4.82 2.15 4.20
C SER A 149 -4.39 2.10 5.66
N PHE A 150 -5.21 2.60 6.58
CA PHE A 150 -4.98 2.39 8.02
C PHE A 150 -5.06 0.92 8.39
N ARG A 151 -6.09 0.22 7.90
CA ARG A 151 -6.35 -1.20 8.12
C ARG A 151 -7.29 -1.75 7.05
N GLY A 152 -7.33 -3.07 6.92
CA GLY A 152 -8.45 -3.73 6.25
C GLY A 152 -9.70 -3.76 7.14
N GLY A 153 -10.75 -4.44 6.68
CA GLY A 153 -12.00 -4.58 7.45
C GLY A 153 -13.19 -4.79 6.53
N TYR A 154 -14.11 -3.84 6.52
CA TYR A 154 -15.24 -3.81 5.59
C TYR A 154 -15.53 -2.36 5.19
N GLY A 155 -15.93 -2.15 3.94
CA GLY A 155 -16.46 -0.87 3.46
C GLY A 155 -15.83 -0.35 2.16
N SER A 156 -14.70 -0.91 1.73
CA SER A 156 -13.98 -0.48 0.52
C SER A 156 -14.86 -0.42 -0.74
N ALA A 157 -15.74 -1.41 -0.91
CA ALA A 157 -16.65 -1.52 -2.05
C ALA A 157 -17.65 -0.36 -2.14
N ARG A 158 -17.95 0.27 -1.00
CA ARG A 158 -18.92 1.37 -0.93
C ARG A 158 -18.32 2.68 -1.42
N LEU A 159 -16.99 2.83 -1.42
CA LEU A 159 -16.31 4.06 -1.86
C LEU A 159 -16.45 4.37 -3.35
N LEU A 160 -16.99 3.43 -4.11
CA LEU A 160 -17.14 3.51 -5.55
C LEU A 160 -18.62 3.45 -5.93
N ASN A 161 -19.43 4.41 -5.45
CA ASN A 161 -20.79 4.55 -5.94
C ASN A 161 -20.80 5.11 -7.38
N ASN A 162 -21.79 4.69 -8.18
CA ASN A 162 -21.88 5.03 -9.62
C ASN A 162 -21.84 6.54 -9.92
N LYS A 163 -22.33 7.40 -9.02
CA LYS A 163 -22.31 8.86 -9.21
C LYS A 163 -20.89 9.40 -9.12
N ASP A 164 -20.08 8.86 -8.21
CA ASP A 164 -18.71 9.30 -8.02
C ASP A 164 -17.75 8.76 -9.09
N ILE A 165 -18.02 7.55 -9.60
CA ILE A 165 -17.33 7.03 -10.79
C ILE A 165 -17.65 7.86 -12.04
N LEU A 166 -18.92 8.25 -12.23
CA LEU A 166 -19.32 9.13 -13.32
C LEU A 166 -18.68 10.50 -13.20
N LYS A 167 -18.55 11.06 -11.99
CA LYS A 167 -17.75 12.27 -11.77
C LYS A 167 -16.31 12.03 -12.23
N ILE A 168 -15.63 10.98 -11.76
CA ILE A 168 -14.23 10.71 -12.10
C ILE A 168 -14.03 10.46 -13.62
N LYS A 169 -14.95 9.75 -14.28
CA LYS A 169 -14.94 9.54 -15.74
C LYS A 169 -15.25 10.82 -16.54
N ASN A 170 -16.18 11.65 -16.07
CA ASN A 170 -16.49 12.95 -16.68
C ASN A 170 -15.38 13.98 -16.48
N PHE A 171 -14.59 13.86 -15.39
CA PHE A 171 -13.37 14.64 -15.18
C PHE A 171 -12.23 14.24 -16.13
N SER A 172 -12.19 12.98 -16.57
CA SER A 172 -11.19 12.47 -17.52
C SER A 172 -11.47 12.87 -18.99
N SER A 173 -12.70 13.29 -19.32
CA SER A 173 -13.15 13.49 -20.71
C SER A 173 -13.39 14.94 -21.15
N LYS A 174 -13.24 15.95 -20.28
CA LYS A 174 -13.48 17.36 -20.65
C LYS A 174 -12.18 18.14 -20.90
N LYS A 175 -12.04 18.58 -22.14
CA LYS A 175 -10.96 19.38 -22.72
C LYS A 175 -11.19 20.87 -22.42
N THR A 176 -10.93 21.34 -21.20
CA THR A 176 -10.92 22.78 -20.88
C THR A 176 -9.82 23.14 -19.88
N ASP A 177 -9.08 24.19 -20.22
CA ASP A 177 -7.74 24.59 -19.81
C ASP A 177 -7.47 24.97 -18.33
N ASN A 178 -8.02 24.28 -17.31
CA ASN A 178 -7.52 24.44 -15.92
C ASN A 178 -7.93 23.31 -14.92
N LEU A 179 -8.13 22.06 -15.34
CA LEU A 179 -8.62 20.98 -14.45
C LEU A 179 -7.87 19.64 -14.64
N VAL A 180 -7.67 18.91 -13.53
CA VAL A 180 -6.80 17.74 -13.38
C VAL A 180 -7.21 16.60 -14.32
N ASN A 181 -6.53 16.52 -15.46
CA ASN A 181 -6.48 15.34 -16.29
C ASN A 181 -5.72 14.26 -15.50
N PHE A 182 -6.29 13.06 -15.28
CA PHE A 182 -5.52 11.88 -14.82
C PHE A 182 -4.63 11.36 -15.97
N ASN A 183 -3.85 12.27 -16.57
CA ASN A 183 -2.74 11.97 -17.44
C ASN A 183 -1.76 11.04 -16.70
N ASN A 184 -0.87 10.39 -17.45
CA ASN A 184 0.20 9.51 -16.91
C ASN A 184 1.00 10.09 -15.72
N ASN A 185 0.94 11.40 -15.47
CA ASN A 185 1.65 12.10 -14.39
C ASN A 185 0.93 12.08 -13.02
N ASN A 186 -0.34 11.65 -12.93
CA ASN A 186 -1.09 11.61 -11.67
C ASN A 186 -1.50 10.20 -11.21
N LYS A 187 -0.76 9.16 -11.65
CA LYS A 187 -0.95 7.80 -11.16
C LYS A 187 -0.73 7.76 -9.64
N LYS A 188 -1.63 7.13 -8.92
CA LYS A 188 -1.53 6.87 -7.49
C LYS A 188 -1.19 5.41 -7.24
N VAL A 189 -0.83 5.12 -6.00
CA VAL A 189 -0.65 3.77 -5.48
C VAL A 189 -1.47 3.64 -4.22
N ILE A 190 -2.38 2.69 -4.19
CA ILE A 190 -3.06 2.26 -2.97
C ILE A 190 -2.23 1.16 -2.31
N ILE A 191 -2.10 1.21 -0.99
CA ILE A 191 -1.36 0.22 -0.19
C ILE A 191 -2.30 -0.38 0.86
N GLY A 192 -2.44 -1.69 0.86
CA GLY A 192 -3.21 -2.43 1.86
C GLY A 192 -3.51 -3.85 1.40
N PHE A 193 -4.30 -4.60 2.18
CA PHE A 193 -4.72 -5.96 1.86
C PHE A 193 -6.10 -6.25 2.47
N SER A 194 -6.61 -7.48 2.36
CA SER A 194 -7.96 -7.83 2.83
C SER A 194 -9.03 -7.05 2.04
N ASP A 195 -9.99 -6.41 2.70
CA ASP A 195 -11.01 -5.54 2.09
C ASP A 195 -10.47 -4.47 1.14
N VAL A 196 -9.25 -3.95 1.36
CA VAL A 196 -8.62 -2.97 0.45
C VAL A 196 -8.43 -3.54 -0.97
N THR A 197 -8.46 -4.86 -1.13
CA THR A 197 -8.46 -5.56 -2.44
C THR A 197 -9.49 -4.97 -3.41
N TYR A 198 -10.70 -4.60 -2.95
CA TYR A 198 -11.74 -4.09 -3.84
C TYR A 198 -11.32 -2.79 -4.54
N ILE A 199 -10.88 -1.80 -3.76
CA ILE A 199 -10.46 -0.50 -4.31
C ILE A 199 -9.19 -0.64 -5.15
N MET A 200 -8.33 -1.62 -4.85
CA MET A 200 -7.15 -1.93 -5.67
C MET A 200 -7.55 -2.47 -7.05
N ILE A 201 -8.46 -3.46 -7.10
CA ILE A 201 -8.99 -4.00 -8.36
C ILE A 201 -9.63 -2.88 -9.17
N ALA A 202 -10.52 -2.12 -8.54
CA ALA A 202 -11.28 -1.09 -9.22
C ALA A 202 -10.40 0.04 -9.79
N THR A 203 -9.44 0.55 -9.01
CA THR A 203 -8.54 1.61 -9.49
C THR A 203 -7.55 1.11 -10.54
N TYR A 204 -7.14 -0.17 -10.49
CA TYR A 204 -6.40 -0.77 -11.60
C TYR A 204 -7.24 -0.83 -12.87
N GLN A 205 -8.49 -1.29 -12.77
CA GLN A 205 -9.37 -1.44 -13.94
C GLN A 205 -9.81 -0.10 -14.55
N LEU A 206 -10.03 0.92 -13.71
CA LEU A 206 -10.44 2.25 -14.16
C LEU A 206 -9.27 3.09 -14.65
N PHE A 207 -8.11 3.02 -13.97
CA PHE A 207 -7.03 4.01 -14.14
C PHE A 207 -5.66 3.39 -14.43
N GLY A 208 -5.52 2.06 -14.40
CA GLY A 208 -4.24 1.38 -14.59
C GLY A 208 -3.25 1.65 -13.44
N TRP A 209 -3.74 1.95 -12.25
CA TRP A 209 -2.91 2.20 -11.07
C TRP A 209 -2.35 0.90 -10.52
N HIS A 210 -1.02 0.81 -10.49
CA HIS A 210 -0.35 -0.35 -9.91
C HIS A 210 -0.35 -0.16 -8.40
N ASN A 211 -1.10 -1.00 -7.69
CA ASN A 211 -1.32 -0.90 -6.26
C ASN A 211 -0.44 -1.92 -5.51
N ILE A 212 -0.15 -1.69 -4.24
CA ILE A 212 0.60 -2.63 -3.41
C ILE A 212 -0.37 -3.41 -2.55
N HIS A 213 -0.42 -4.72 -2.74
CA HIS A 213 -0.96 -5.62 -1.73
C HIS A 213 0.11 -5.77 -0.65
N GLY A 214 -0.20 -5.43 0.60
CA GLY A 214 0.75 -5.52 1.71
C GLY A 214 0.17 -4.93 2.99
N ASP A 215 0.98 -4.95 4.06
CA ASP A 215 0.55 -4.49 5.37
C ASP A 215 0.02 -3.04 5.36
N CYS A 216 -1.12 -2.84 6.02
CA CYS A 216 -1.68 -1.52 6.25
C CYS A 216 -0.83 -0.75 7.28
N LEU A 217 -1.12 0.55 7.45
CA LEU A 217 -0.28 1.41 8.28
C LEU A 217 -0.33 1.03 9.77
N TYR A 218 -1.46 0.52 10.25
CA TYR A 218 -1.61 0.12 11.65
C TYR A 218 -0.74 -1.08 12.04
N GLN A 219 -0.32 -1.93 11.09
CA GLN A 219 0.60 -3.04 11.38
C GLN A 219 1.97 -2.58 11.90
N ILE A 220 2.29 -1.28 11.79
CA ILE A 220 3.47 -0.70 12.43
C ILE A 220 3.46 -0.92 13.95
N VAL A 221 2.29 -0.76 14.61
CA VAL A 221 2.19 -0.95 16.05
C VAL A 221 2.13 -2.44 16.45
N GLN A 222 1.78 -3.32 15.51
CA GLN A 222 1.70 -4.78 15.72
C GLN A 222 3.02 -5.52 15.39
N SER A 223 4.04 -4.80 14.93
CA SER A 223 5.28 -5.37 14.43
C SER A 223 6.13 -6.00 15.53
N GLY A 224 6.76 -7.14 15.21
CA GLY A 224 7.59 -7.92 16.10
C GLY A 224 6.86 -9.15 16.64
N GLU A 225 5.78 -8.94 17.38
CA GLU A 225 4.99 -10.02 18.00
C GLU A 225 4.02 -10.68 17.01
N GLU A 226 3.21 -9.88 16.31
CA GLU A 226 2.14 -10.39 15.44
C GLU A 226 2.50 -10.29 13.94
N LYS A 227 3.39 -9.36 13.59
CA LYS A 227 3.73 -9.05 12.20
C LYS A 227 5.23 -8.95 11.98
N ASN A 228 5.68 -9.43 10.83
CA ASN A 228 7.07 -9.31 10.40
C ASN A 228 7.41 -7.85 10.06
N PRO A 229 8.35 -7.21 10.78
CA PRO A 229 8.76 -5.83 10.50
C PRO A 229 9.31 -5.61 9.08
N MET A 230 9.83 -6.68 8.46
CA MET A 230 10.34 -6.65 7.09
C MET A 230 9.23 -6.34 6.07
N ASN A 231 7.96 -6.64 6.35
CA ASN A 231 6.85 -6.31 5.47
C ASN A 231 6.78 -4.79 5.22
N ILE A 232 6.76 -4.00 6.29
CA ILE A 232 6.74 -2.53 6.23
C ILE A 232 8.03 -1.99 5.60
N LYS A 233 9.19 -2.54 5.97
CA LYS A 233 10.48 -2.14 5.37
C LYS A 233 10.49 -2.38 3.85
N ASN A 234 9.97 -3.50 3.38
CA ASN A 234 9.88 -3.81 1.96
C ASN A 234 8.94 -2.85 1.21
N ILE A 235 7.81 -2.46 1.82
CA ILE A 235 6.94 -1.41 1.27
C ILE A 235 7.72 -0.09 1.18
N VAL A 236 8.37 0.36 2.24
CA VAL A 236 9.13 1.62 2.24
C VAL A 236 10.25 1.63 1.21
N ASN A 237 10.94 0.50 1.01
CA ASN A 237 11.94 0.36 -0.06
C ASN A 237 11.34 0.56 -1.45
N LEU A 238 10.11 0.06 -1.69
CA LEU A 238 9.36 0.32 -2.92
C LEU A 238 8.99 1.80 -3.06
N LEU A 239 8.43 2.42 -2.02
CA LEU A 239 8.00 3.82 -2.07
C LEU A 239 9.18 4.78 -2.24
N SER A 240 10.35 4.39 -1.75
CA SER A 240 11.60 5.17 -1.86
C SER A 240 12.32 4.97 -3.21
N GLY A 241 11.81 4.13 -4.11
CA GLY A 241 12.46 3.81 -5.38
C GLY A 241 13.81 3.10 -5.26
N LYS A 242 14.10 2.51 -4.08
CA LYS A 242 15.40 1.86 -3.80
C LYS A 242 15.52 0.49 -4.48
N VAL A 243 14.40 -0.12 -4.87
CA VAL A 243 14.36 -1.46 -5.44
C VAL A 243 13.72 -1.44 -6.83
N LYS A 244 14.34 -2.15 -7.78
CA LYS A 244 13.82 -2.35 -9.14
C LYS A 244 13.05 -3.65 -9.30
N LYS A 245 13.21 -4.56 -8.34
CA LYS A 245 12.59 -5.89 -8.31
C LYS A 245 12.27 -6.25 -6.86
N ILE A 246 11.20 -7.00 -6.69
CA ILE A 246 10.86 -7.66 -5.42
C ILE A 246 10.74 -9.16 -5.66
N TYR A 247 10.92 -9.92 -4.57
CA TYR A 247 10.88 -11.38 -4.60
C TYR A 247 9.91 -11.86 -3.54
N ILE A 248 8.95 -12.67 -3.94
CA ILE A 248 8.06 -13.41 -3.04
C ILE A 248 8.65 -14.82 -2.94
N PRO A 249 9.30 -15.16 -1.83
CA PRO A 249 10.06 -16.41 -1.72
C PRO A 249 9.13 -17.59 -1.39
N LYS A 250 9.69 -18.81 -1.44
CA LYS A 250 9.07 -20.03 -0.92
C LYS A 250 7.66 -20.28 -1.45
N ILE A 251 7.46 -20.18 -2.76
CA ILE A 251 6.26 -20.74 -3.39
C ILE A 251 6.54 -22.21 -3.73
N ILE A 252 5.55 -23.07 -3.44
CA ILE A 252 5.66 -24.52 -3.56
C ILE A 252 4.63 -24.97 -4.60
N PRO A 253 5.04 -25.70 -5.66
CA PRO A 253 4.10 -26.24 -6.64
C PRO A 253 3.17 -27.28 -6.00
N ILE A 254 1.91 -27.30 -6.41
CA ILE A 254 0.90 -28.27 -5.96
C ILE A 254 0.40 -29.09 -7.15
N GLY A 255 0.21 -30.40 -6.92
CA GLY A 255 -0.13 -31.36 -7.95
C GLY A 255 1.01 -31.62 -8.93
N ASN A 256 0.71 -32.30 -10.05
CA ASN A 256 1.70 -32.70 -11.02
C ASN A 256 2.01 -31.54 -12.00
N ILE A 257 2.87 -30.61 -11.58
CA ILE A 257 3.15 -29.38 -12.34
C ILE A 257 3.91 -29.64 -13.65
N SER A 258 4.69 -30.71 -13.72
CA SER A 258 5.51 -31.05 -14.90
C SER A 258 4.66 -31.40 -16.12
N THR A 259 3.44 -31.93 -15.93
CA THR A 259 2.50 -32.18 -17.03
C THR A 259 1.77 -30.91 -17.47
N LYS A 260 1.72 -29.89 -16.61
CA LYS A 260 0.98 -28.63 -16.83
C LYS A 260 1.86 -27.50 -17.37
N MET A 261 3.18 -27.61 -17.22
CA MET A 261 4.15 -26.67 -17.77
C MET A 261 4.66 -27.19 -19.13
N LYS A 262 4.25 -26.58 -20.24
CA LYS A 262 4.82 -26.85 -21.58
C LYS A 262 6.27 -26.34 -21.62
N ASP A 263 7.26 -27.22 -21.43
CA ASP A 263 8.71 -27.08 -21.71
C ASP A 263 9.46 -25.83 -21.19
N ASN A 264 8.77 -24.85 -20.62
CA ASN A 264 9.30 -23.62 -20.05
C ASN A 264 8.99 -23.63 -18.54
N LEU A 265 10.05 -23.72 -17.74
CA LEU A 265 10.00 -23.69 -16.27
C LEU A 265 9.57 -22.34 -15.69
N ASN A 266 9.43 -21.30 -16.52
CA ASN A 266 9.10 -19.95 -16.09
C ASN A 266 7.74 -19.52 -16.62
N ILE A 267 6.88 -19.04 -15.72
CA ILE A 267 5.56 -18.47 -16.07
C ILE A 267 5.67 -16.96 -15.92
N SER A 268 5.43 -16.23 -17.00
CA SER A 268 5.52 -14.77 -17.01
C SER A 268 4.17 -14.15 -17.32
N GLY A 269 3.76 -13.17 -16.52
CA GLY A 269 2.49 -12.47 -16.70
C GLY A 269 2.28 -11.37 -15.67
N LYS A 270 1.16 -10.66 -15.79
CA LYS A 270 0.80 -9.63 -14.81
C LYS A 270 0.18 -10.26 -13.58
N MET A 271 0.43 -9.68 -12.41
CA MET A 271 -0.19 -10.11 -11.16
C MET A 271 -1.59 -9.53 -11.00
N THR A 272 -2.51 -10.32 -10.44
CA THR A 272 -3.86 -9.88 -10.06
C THR A 272 -4.31 -10.68 -8.83
N GLY A 273 -5.35 -10.25 -8.13
CA GLY A 273 -5.94 -10.98 -7.00
C GLY A 273 -5.90 -10.22 -5.67
N GLY A 274 -5.67 -10.94 -4.57
CA GLY A 274 -5.86 -10.47 -3.19
C GLY A 274 -6.78 -11.38 -2.39
N ASN A 275 -7.65 -10.79 -1.57
CA ASN A 275 -8.58 -11.53 -0.72
C ASN A 275 -9.72 -12.18 -1.53
N LEU A 276 -9.93 -13.49 -1.38
CA LEU A 276 -10.86 -14.27 -2.20
C LEU A 276 -12.32 -13.82 -2.05
N GLU A 277 -12.83 -13.63 -0.83
CA GLU A 277 -14.20 -13.15 -0.64
C GLU A 277 -14.44 -11.77 -1.27
N ILE A 278 -13.45 -10.88 -1.16
CA ILE A 278 -13.54 -9.55 -1.74
C ILE A 278 -13.48 -9.62 -3.26
N ILE A 279 -12.63 -10.48 -3.83
CA ILE A 279 -12.60 -10.73 -5.28
C ILE A 279 -13.97 -11.20 -5.77
N ILE A 280 -14.60 -12.16 -5.09
CA ILE A 280 -15.92 -12.67 -5.47
C ILE A 280 -16.97 -11.57 -5.47
N SER A 281 -16.91 -10.65 -4.50
CA SER A 281 -17.82 -9.50 -4.45
C SER A 281 -17.71 -8.55 -5.65
N THR A 282 -16.62 -8.61 -6.42
CA THR A 282 -16.47 -7.83 -7.65
C THR A 282 -17.16 -8.44 -8.86
N ILE A 283 -17.52 -9.74 -8.84
CA ILE A 283 -18.11 -10.44 -9.98
C ILE A 283 -19.52 -9.89 -10.27
N GLY A 284 -19.79 -9.60 -11.53
CA GLY A 284 -21.00 -8.93 -11.99
C GLY A 284 -20.98 -7.40 -11.85
N THR A 285 -19.86 -6.81 -11.40
CA THR A 285 -19.71 -5.35 -11.27
C THR A 285 -18.81 -4.78 -12.39
N PRO A 286 -18.80 -3.45 -12.62
CA PRO A 286 -17.83 -2.82 -13.52
C PRO A 286 -16.36 -3.01 -13.10
N TYR A 287 -16.13 -3.45 -11.85
CA TYR A 287 -14.82 -3.72 -11.26
C TYR A 287 -14.51 -5.20 -11.16
N GLU A 288 -15.29 -6.03 -11.84
CA GLU A 288 -15.06 -7.47 -11.90
C GLU A 288 -13.63 -7.77 -12.29
N ILE A 289 -12.95 -8.55 -11.43
CA ILE A 289 -11.55 -8.90 -11.61
C ILE A 289 -11.29 -9.50 -13.00
N LYS A 290 -10.20 -9.03 -13.61
CA LYS A 290 -9.62 -9.64 -14.82
C LYS A 290 -8.52 -10.62 -14.43
N THR A 291 -8.69 -11.87 -14.84
CA THR A 291 -7.79 -12.99 -14.51
C THR A 291 -7.15 -13.63 -15.75
N ASP A 292 -7.71 -13.40 -16.94
CA ASP A 292 -7.16 -13.89 -18.20
C ASP A 292 -5.73 -13.38 -18.42
N ASN A 293 -4.81 -14.30 -18.72
CA ASN A 293 -3.39 -14.03 -18.93
C ASN A 293 -2.69 -13.38 -17.71
N HIS A 294 -3.19 -13.63 -16.50
CA HIS A 294 -2.57 -13.15 -15.26
C HIS A 294 -2.08 -14.31 -14.38
N ILE A 295 -1.12 -14.00 -13.51
CA ILE A 295 -0.80 -14.79 -12.32
C ILE A 295 -1.76 -14.33 -11.22
N LEU A 296 -2.66 -15.22 -10.80
CA LEU A 296 -3.71 -14.94 -9.82
C LEU A 296 -3.24 -15.30 -8.41
N MET A 297 -3.13 -14.28 -7.56
CA MET A 297 -2.73 -14.37 -6.15
C MET A 297 -3.98 -14.43 -5.29
N LEU A 298 -4.16 -15.48 -4.48
CA LEU A 298 -5.36 -15.65 -3.63
C LEU A 298 -4.97 -15.85 -2.18
N GLU A 299 -5.56 -15.09 -1.27
CA GLU A 299 -5.47 -15.28 0.17
C GLU A 299 -6.86 -15.15 0.81
N ASP A 300 -7.02 -15.68 2.02
CA ASP A 300 -8.16 -15.33 2.86
C ASP A 300 -7.90 -15.61 4.34
N THR A 301 -8.72 -15.05 5.24
CA THR A 301 -8.62 -15.32 6.69
C THR A 301 -9.99 -15.38 7.32
N ASN A 302 -10.10 -16.09 8.45
CA ASN A 302 -11.37 -16.28 9.16
C ASN A 302 -12.49 -16.81 8.24
N ILE A 303 -12.10 -17.59 7.22
CA ILE A 303 -13.01 -18.28 6.33
C ILE A 303 -13.08 -19.73 6.77
N ASN A 304 -14.27 -20.30 6.87
CA ASN A 304 -14.38 -21.76 7.09
C ASN A 304 -14.10 -22.52 5.78
N SER A 305 -13.66 -23.77 5.89
CA SER A 305 -13.24 -24.59 4.75
C SER A 305 -14.34 -24.80 3.70
N TYR A 306 -15.59 -25.03 4.11
CA TYR A 306 -16.68 -25.22 3.15
C TYR A 306 -16.97 -23.94 2.36
N ARG A 307 -16.86 -22.75 2.98
CA ARG A 307 -17.04 -21.46 2.29
C ARG A 307 -15.88 -21.22 1.34
N PHE A 308 -14.66 -21.57 1.71
CA PHE A 308 -13.51 -21.52 0.82
C PHE A 308 -13.72 -22.40 -0.43
N ALA A 309 -14.12 -23.67 -0.26
CA ALA A 309 -14.45 -24.55 -1.38
C ALA A 309 -15.58 -23.99 -2.26
N ARG A 310 -16.65 -23.47 -1.66
CA ARG A 310 -17.76 -22.82 -2.37
C ARG A 310 -17.30 -21.61 -3.18
N ASN A 311 -16.39 -20.83 -2.63
CA ASN A 311 -15.83 -19.64 -3.25
C ASN A 311 -14.96 -19.99 -4.47
N LEU A 312 -14.14 -21.05 -4.36
CA LEU A 312 -13.41 -21.58 -5.52
C LEU A 312 -14.36 -22.08 -6.61
N ASN A 313 -15.40 -22.84 -6.24
CA ASN A 313 -16.42 -23.30 -7.19
C ASN A 313 -17.16 -22.13 -7.88
N HIS A 314 -17.44 -21.05 -7.16
CA HIS A 314 -18.01 -19.84 -7.75
C HIS A 314 -17.06 -19.26 -8.82
N MET A 315 -15.77 -19.10 -8.50
CA MET A 315 -14.77 -18.59 -9.43
C MET A 315 -14.62 -19.49 -10.67
N ILE A 316 -14.72 -20.81 -10.51
CA ILE A 316 -14.76 -21.78 -11.62
C ILE A 316 -15.97 -21.51 -12.52
N GLN A 317 -17.17 -21.46 -11.95
CA GLN A 317 -18.41 -21.28 -12.72
C GLN A 317 -18.51 -19.88 -13.36
N ALA A 318 -17.91 -18.87 -12.73
CA ALA A 318 -17.77 -17.52 -13.29
C ALA A 318 -16.69 -17.42 -14.38
N GLY A 319 -16.03 -18.52 -14.74
CA GLY A 319 -15.02 -18.57 -15.80
C GLY A 319 -13.70 -17.88 -15.45
N LYS A 320 -13.44 -17.61 -14.16
CA LYS A 320 -12.27 -16.82 -13.72
C LYS A 320 -10.95 -17.57 -13.81
N PHE A 321 -10.97 -18.85 -14.10
CA PHE A 321 -9.78 -19.68 -14.29
C PHE A 321 -9.55 -20.09 -15.75
N ASN A 322 -10.40 -19.67 -16.70
CA ASN A 322 -10.36 -20.16 -18.09
C ASN A 322 -9.03 -19.91 -18.79
N ASN A 323 -8.43 -18.72 -18.63
CA ASN A 323 -7.14 -18.38 -19.24
C ASN A 323 -6.13 -17.85 -18.21
N VAL A 324 -6.23 -18.27 -16.94
CA VAL A 324 -5.25 -17.88 -15.92
C VAL A 324 -3.90 -18.54 -16.24
N LEU A 325 -2.79 -17.83 -16.03
CA LEU A 325 -1.45 -18.38 -16.29
C LEU A 325 -0.98 -19.29 -15.15
N ALA A 326 -1.29 -18.90 -13.92
CA ALA A 326 -1.00 -19.66 -12.71
C ALA A 326 -1.87 -19.13 -11.56
N VAL A 327 -2.14 -19.98 -10.58
CA VAL A 327 -2.75 -19.59 -9.31
C VAL A 327 -1.74 -19.79 -8.19
N VAL A 328 -1.59 -18.79 -7.33
CA VAL A 328 -0.73 -18.85 -6.15
C VAL A 328 -1.60 -18.57 -4.92
N PHE A 329 -1.80 -19.59 -4.10
CA PHE A 329 -2.45 -19.46 -2.81
C PHE A 329 -1.44 -18.95 -1.77
N GLY A 330 -1.73 -17.80 -1.17
CA GLY A 330 -1.10 -17.34 0.06
C GLY A 330 -1.70 -18.07 1.27
N THR A 331 -1.65 -17.42 2.42
CA THR A 331 -2.25 -18.00 3.62
C THR A 331 -3.78 -18.00 3.51
N VAL A 332 -4.38 -19.16 3.78
CA VAL A 332 -5.82 -19.35 3.95
C VAL A 332 -6.05 -20.05 5.27
N ASN A 333 -6.92 -19.50 6.13
CA ASN A 333 -7.19 -20.08 7.44
C ASN A 333 -8.56 -19.72 8.02
N ASP A 334 -8.92 -20.48 9.05
CA ASP A 334 -9.96 -20.17 10.01
C ASP A 334 -9.31 -19.97 11.39
N LYS A 335 -9.28 -18.75 11.95
CA LYS A 335 -8.67 -18.54 13.27
C LYS A 335 -9.46 -19.18 14.41
N ASN A 336 -10.72 -19.55 14.17
CA ASN A 336 -11.54 -20.28 15.13
C ASN A 336 -11.36 -21.80 15.02
N ASN A 337 -10.71 -22.28 13.96
CA ASN A 337 -10.42 -23.69 13.76
C ASN A 337 -8.98 -23.89 13.24
N LEU A 338 -8.09 -24.27 14.14
CA LEU A 338 -6.66 -24.41 13.86
C LEU A 338 -6.32 -25.61 12.96
N ASP A 339 -7.27 -26.50 12.66
CA ASP A 339 -7.05 -27.58 11.70
C ASP A 339 -7.08 -27.05 10.26
N SER A 340 -5.88 -26.87 9.70
CA SER A 340 -5.70 -26.44 8.32
C SER A 340 -5.87 -27.55 7.28
N SER A 341 -5.99 -28.82 7.69
CA SER A 341 -5.97 -29.98 6.79
C SER A 341 -7.07 -29.94 5.73
N CYS A 342 -8.23 -29.37 6.08
CA CYS A 342 -9.33 -29.20 5.13
C CYS A 342 -8.98 -28.21 4.02
N PHE A 343 -8.31 -27.09 4.32
CA PHE A 343 -7.89 -26.14 3.29
C PHE A 343 -6.84 -26.75 2.37
N GLU A 344 -5.89 -27.51 2.92
CA GLU A 344 -4.88 -28.20 2.12
C GLU A 344 -5.52 -29.19 1.14
N LYS A 345 -6.45 -30.03 1.62
CA LYS A 345 -7.21 -30.95 0.75
C LYS A 345 -7.97 -30.23 -0.36
N ILE A 346 -8.65 -29.13 -0.04
CA ILE A 346 -9.39 -28.34 -1.04
C ILE A 346 -8.43 -27.75 -2.09
N ILE A 347 -7.25 -27.26 -1.67
CA ILE A 347 -6.23 -26.74 -2.59
C ILE A 347 -5.65 -27.86 -3.46
N ASP A 348 -5.41 -29.04 -2.89
CA ASP A 348 -4.93 -30.21 -3.62
C ASP A 348 -5.96 -30.68 -4.67
N GLU A 349 -7.24 -30.80 -4.29
CA GLU A 349 -8.35 -31.13 -5.21
C GLU A 349 -8.49 -30.09 -6.32
N PHE A 350 -8.42 -28.80 -5.98
CA PHE A 350 -8.42 -27.71 -6.97
C PHE A 350 -7.22 -27.82 -7.92
N ALA A 351 -6.04 -28.13 -7.39
CA ALA A 351 -4.84 -28.30 -8.18
C ALA A 351 -4.91 -29.54 -9.06
N GLU A 352 -5.61 -30.61 -8.68
CA GLU A 352 -5.87 -31.76 -9.54
C GLU A 352 -6.80 -31.39 -10.71
N TRP A 353 -7.89 -30.67 -10.42
CA TRP A 353 -8.84 -30.18 -11.42
C TRP A 353 -8.23 -29.18 -12.43
N ALA A 354 -7.35 -28.29 -11.96
CA ALA A 354 -6.80 -27.21 -12.77
C ALA A 354 -5.96 -27.71 -13.96
N ASN A 355 -6.11 -27.10 -15.13
CA ASN A 355 -5.23 -27.35 -16.30
C ASN A 355 -4.04 -26.38 -16.38
N PHE A 356 -3.88 -25.51 -15.39
CA PHE A 356 -2.77 -24.56 -15.24
C PHE A 356 -1.96 -24.86 -13.96
N PRO A 357 -0.73 -24.34 -13.86
CA PRO A 357 0.10 -24.44 -12.66
C PRO A 357 -0.53 -23.81 -11.41
N VAL A 358 -0.53 -24.55 -10.31
CA VAL A 358 -1.01 -24.10 -8.99
C VAL A 358 0.14 -24.16 -7.98
N TYR A 359 0.25 -23.12 -7.15
CA TYR A 359 1.27 -22.99 -6.12
C TYR A 359 0.64 -22.62 -4.77
N LYS A 360 1.33 -22.93 -3.67
CA LYS A 360 1.00 -22.41 -2.33
C LYS A 360 2.22 -21.74 -1.68
N THR A 361 1.98 -20.80 -0.78
CA THR A 361 3.01 -20.13 0.01
C THR A 361 2.47 -19.57 1.31
N ILE A 362 3.36 -19.40 2.29
CA ILE A 362 3.09 -18.70 3.55
C ILE A 362 3.65 -17.27 3.54
N SER A 363 4.06 -16.77 2.37
CA SER A 363 4.77 -15.50 2.24
C SER A 363 3.82 -14.30 2.12
N PHE A 364 2.52 -14.48 1.90
CA PHE A 364 1.56 -13.36 1.89
C PHE A 364 0.18 -13.74 2.42
N GLY A 365 -0.58 -12.74 2.89
CA GLY A 365 -1.90 -12.89 3.50
C GLY A 365 -1.95 -12.39 4.95
N HIS A 366 -2.79 -12.99 5.80
CA HIS A 366 -3.12 -12.45 7.12
C HIS A 366 -2.24 -12.93 8.28
N GLU A 367 -1.27 -13.78 8.02
CA GLU A 367 -0.35 -14.32 9.02
C GLU A 367 0.86 -13.39 9.27
N TYR A 368 1.89 -13.91 9.92
CA TYR A 368 3.09 -13.15 10.31
C TYR A 368 3.78 -12.48 9.11
N ASN A 369 3.89 -13.20 7.99
CA ASN A 369 4.48 -12.70 6.75
C ASN A 369 3.41 -12.16 5.81
N ASN A 370 3.65 -10.96 5.30
CA ASN A 370 2.83 -10.34 4.26
C ASN A 370 3.75 -9.59 3.29
N TYR A 371 4.54 -10.36 2.54
CA TYR A 371 5.50 -9.81 1.59
C TYR A 371 4.73 -8.98 0.56
N PRO A 372 5.09 -7.69 0.40
CA PRO A 372 4.34 -6.83 -0.48
C PRO A 372 4.50 -7.27 -1.92
N TRP A 373 3.42 -7.18 -2.70
CA TRP A 373 3.44 -7.42 -4.13
C TRP A 373 2.61 -6.39 -4.86
N ILE A 374 2.89 -6.19 -6.16
CA ILE A 374 2.34 -5.07 -6.92
C ILE A 374 1.25 -5.58 -7.86
N TYR A 375 0.01 -5.22 -7.57
CA TYR A 375 -1.15 -5.51 -8.40
C TYR A 375 -0.96 -4.90 -9.79
N GLY A 376 -1.12 -5.73 -10.81
CA GLY A 376 -0.99 -5.35 -12.22
C GLY A 376 0.44 -5.30 -12.76
N ALA A 377 1.46 -5.55 -11.92
CA ALA A 377 2.87 -5.54 -12.35
C ALA A 377 3.26 -6.84 -13.05
N ASP A 378 4.24 -6.76 -13.95
CA ASP A 378 4.81 -7.92 -14.62
C ASP A 378 5.66 -8.74 -13.63
N ALA A 379 5.39 -10.04 -13.59
CA ALA A 379 6.07 -10.99 -12.71
C ALA A 379 6.44 -12.27 -13.43
N ILE A 380 7.42 -12.98 -12.86
CA ILE A 380 7.91 -14.27 -13.34
C ILE A 380 7.95 -15.23 -12.15
N ILE A 381 7.26 -16.37 -12.27
CA ILE A 381 7.45 -17.52 -11.41
C ILE A 381 8.66 -18.30 -11.93
N GLU A 382 9.68 -18.48 -11.10
CA GLU A 382 10.94 -19.13 -11.48
C GLU A 382 11.52 -19.99 -10.35
N LYS A 383 12.45 -20.89 -10.68
CA LYS A 383 13.18 -21.69 -9.68
C LYS A 383 14.16 -20.82 -8.89
N GLU A 384 14.18 -21.02 -7.58
CA GLU A 384 15.22 -20.58 -6.65
C GLU A 384 16.34 -21.64 -6.61
N GLN A 385 17.56 -21.25 -6.19
CA GLN A 385 18.75 -22.11 -6.17
C GLN A 385 18.61 -23.41 -5.33
N ASN A 386 17.61 -23.51 -4.45
CA ASN A 386 17.40 -24.63 -3.53
C ASN A 386 16.12 -25.43 -3.79
N SER A 387 15.69 -25.57 -5.05
CA SER A 387 14.47 -26.31 -5.47
C SER A 387 13.12 -25.69 -5.06
N ASN A 388 13.12 -24.64 -4.25
CA ASN A 388 11.94 -23.81 -4.04
C ASN A 388 11.66 -22.96 -5.29
N MET A 389 10.41 -22.55 -5.49
CA MET A 389 10.08 -21.55 -6.50
C MET A 389 9.98 -20.17 -5.83
N GLN A 390 10.12 -19.10 -6.62
CA GLN A 390 9.90 -17.72 -6.18
C GLN A 390 9.11 -16.94 -7.24
N ILE A 391 8.50 -15.82 -6.83
CA ILE A 391 7.90 -14.85 -7.75
C ILE A 391 8.80 -13.62 -7.78
N LYS A 392 9.42 -13.36 -8.94
CA LYS A 392 10.17 -12.14 -9.21
C LYS A 392 9.23 -11.12 -9.86
N VAL A 393 8.98 -9.99 -9.20
CA VAL A 393 8.12 -8.93 -9.71
C VAL A 393 8.96 -7.74 -10.14
N ASN A 394 8.71 -7.23 -11.34
CA ASN A 394 9.34 -6.01 -11.83
C ASN A 394 8.61 -4.80 -11.24
N VAL A 395 9.37 -3.88 -10.64
CA VAL A 395 8.80 -2.67 -10.05
C VAL A 395 8.46 -1.68 -11.17
N PRO A 396 7.18 -1.26 -11.32
CA PRO A 396 6.79 -0.31 -12.36
C PRO A 396 7.53 1.03 -12.20
N SER A 397 7.80 1.71 -13.32
CA SER A 397 8.59 2.95 -13.34
C SER A 397 8.02 4.09 -12.50
N LEU A 398 6.72 4.07 -12.17
CA LEU A 398 6.09 5.06 -11.30
C LEU A 398 6.63 5.04 -9.85
N PHE A 399 7.18 3.91 -9.40
CA PHE A 399 7.79 3.76 -8.08
C PHE A 399 9.27 4.21 -8.04
N LEU A 400 9.88 4.45 -9.20
CA LEU A 400 11.32 4.72 -9.34
C LEU A 400 11.64 6.23 -9.48
N LYS A 401 10.67 7.11 -9.25
CA LYS A 401 10.75 8.56 -9.52
C LYS A 401 10.68 9.42 -8.26
#